data_AF-A0A3D3PKS8-F1
#
_entry.id   AF-A0A3D3PKS8-F1
#
_cell.length_a   1.000
_cell.length_b   1.000
_cell.length_c   1.000
_cell.angle_alpha   90.00
_cell.angle_beta   90.00
_cell.angle_gamma   90.00
#
_symmetry.space_group_name_H-M   'P 1'
#
loop_
_entity.id
_entity.type
_entity.pdbx_description
1 polymer ?
#
loop_
_entity_poly.entity_id
_entity_poly.type
_entity_poly.pdbx_seq_one_letter_code
_entity_poly.pdbx_strand_id
1 'polypeptide(L)'
;MRETRTTCCYCGVGCGVIVQSDGEKVVAVRGDPDHPANFGRLCTKGSTLHLTARPALQQQVRALHPELRVTRDAPRARATWDTTLDFIARKVADTIRTHGPDSVGFYISGQLLTEDYYVFNKLAKGLVGTNNVDTNSRLCMSSAVAGYKQTLGADAPPACYEDIELADLIFIVGSNTAYAHPIVYRRIEDARKSNPKLKVIVADPRRTDTAREADLFLPILPGTDVALFNGMLHICLWEDLVDNAYIEAHTEGFAELKRTVRDYTPKYVADVCGISEEDLAKAARWFGESKATLSLYCQGLNQSSSGTAKNAALINLHLATHQIGKPGAGPFSLTGQPNAMGG
;
A
#
# COMPACT_ATOMS: atom_id res chain seq x y z
N MET A 1 4.78 -16.88 32.66
CA MET A 1 4.95 -16.26 31.32
C MET A 1 3.60 -15.76 30.85
N ARG A 2 3.47 -14.46 30.58
CA ARG A 2 2.24 -13.83 30.10
C ARG A 2 2.27 -13.76 28.58
N GLU A 3 1.17 -14.14 27.94
CA GLU A 3 0.99 -13.99 26.50
C GLU A 3 0.12 -12.77 26.20
N THR A 4 0.46 -12.00 25.18
CA THR A 4 -0.31 -10.83 24.73
C THR A 4 -0.41 -10.85 23.22
N ARG A 5 -1.65 -10.77 22.70
CA ARG A 5 -1.91 -10.63 21.27
C ARG A 5 -1.70 -9.18 20.85
N THR A 6 -1.06 -8.98 19.71
CA THR A 6 -0.80 -7.67 19.11
C THR A 6 -0.60 -7.82 17.60
N THR A 7 -0.37 -6.71 16.90
CA THR A 7 -0.13 -6.68 15.46
C THR A 7 1.33 -6.35 15.17
N CYS A 8 1.88 -6.95 14.11
CA CYS A 8 3.24 -6.68 13.64
C CYS A 8 3.42 -5.20 13.27
N CYS A 9 4.47 -4.55 13.79
CA CYS A 9 4.73 -3.12 13.62
C CYS A 9 5.51 -2.74 12.35
N TYR A 10 5.66 -3.65 11.38
CA TYR A 10 6.50 -3.44 10.19
C TYR A 10 5.74 -3.00 8.95
N CYS A 11 5.14 -3.93 8.20
CA CYS A 11 4.52 -3.67 6.91
C CYS A 11 2.99 -3.72 7.00
N GLY A 12 2.29 -3.17 6.01
CA GLY A 12 0.83 -3.10 5.95
C GLY A 12 0.07 -4.42 5.81
N VAL A 13 0.75 -5.58 5.84
CA VAL A 13 0.05 -6.88 5.90
C VAL A 13 -0.74 -7.03 7.20
N GLY A 14 -0.25 -6.43 8.29
CA GLY A 14 -0.95 -6.47 9.58
C GLY A 14 -1.00 -7.87 10.20
N CYS A 15 0.09 -8.64 10.15
CA CYS A 15 0.14 -9.98 10.74
C CYS A 15 -0.12 -9.95 12.26
N GLY A 16 -0.95 -10.86 12.76
CA GLY A 16 -1.14 -11.07 14.19
C GLY A 16 0.05 -11.78 14.82
N VAL A 17 0.43 -11.30 16.01
CA VAL A 17 1.59 -11.76 16.78
C VAL A 17 1.16 -12.04 18.21
N ILE A 18 1.62 -13.17 18.76
CA ILE A 18 1.55 -13.47 20.18
C ILE A 18 2.93 -13.22 20.79
N VAL A 19 2.99 -12.25 21.70
CA VAL A 19 4.19 -11.87 22.44
C VAL A 19 4.19 -12.60 23.77
N GLN A 20 5.28 -13.33 24.06
CA GLN A 20 5.53 -13.93 25.37
C GLN A 20 6.46 -13.03 26.18
N SER A 21 6.04 -12.70 27.41
CA SER A 21 6.81 -11.90 28.36
C SER A 21 6.86 -12.56 29.74
N ASP A 22 7.87 -12.23 30.52
CA ASP A 22 7.97 -12.61 31.94
C ASP A 22 7.36 -11.54 32.88
N GLY A 23 6.82 -10.45 32.32
CA GLY A 23 6.29 -9.31 33.05
C GLY A 23 7.19 -8.07 32.96
N GLU A 24 8.48 -8.24 32.69
CA GLU A 24 9.44 -7.15 32.56
C GLU A 24 9.99 -7.02 31.14
N LYS A 25 10.23 -8.16 30.47
CA LYS A 25 10.83 -8.21 29.14
C LYS A 25 10.08 -9.14 28.20
N VAL A 26 10.18 -8.82 26.92
CA VAL A 26 9.76 -9.71 25.83
C VAL A 26 10.79 -10.83 25.71
N VAL A 27 10.33 -12.06 25.83
CA VAL A 27 11.19 -13.26 25.79
C VAL A 27 11.11 -13.93 24.42
N ALA A 28 9.92 -14.02 23.85
CA ALA A 28 9.70 -14.64 22.55
C ALA A 28 8.49 -14.03 21.84
N VAL A 29 8.41 -14.28 20.54
CA VAL A 29 7.25 -13.96 19.70
C VAL A 29 6.94 -15.15 18.80
N ARG A 30 5.67 -15.35 18.49
CA ARG A 30 5.19 -16.25 17.44
C ARG A 30 4.02 -15.63 16.70
N GLY A 31 3.69 -16.14 15.52
CA GLY A 31 2.49 -15.68 14.84
C GLY A 31 1.24 -16.15 15.57
N ASP A 32 0.20 -15.34 15.54
CA ASP A 32 -1.12 -15.71 16.05
C ASP A 32 -1.81 -16.67 15.04
N PRO A 33 -2.06 -17.94 15.41
CA PRO A 33 -2.72 -18.91 14.52
C PRO A 33 -4.15 -18.49 14.14
N ASP A 34 -4.80 -17.71 14.98
CA ASP A 34 -6.20 -17.30 14.80
C ASP A 34 -6.34 -16.03 13.95
N HIS A 35 -5.23 -15.35 13.63
CA HIS A 35 -5.28 -14.07 12.93
C HIS A 35 -5.40 -14.25 11.40
N PRO A 36 -6.43 -13.67 10.75
CA PRO A 36 -6.80 -13.98 9.36
C PRO A 36 -5.77 -13.52 8.33
N ALA A 37 -4.95 -12.51 8.66
CA ALA A 37 -3.91 -12.05 7.74
C ALA A 37 -2.79 -13.09 7.51
N ASN A 38 -2.47 -13.92 8.51
CA ASN A 38 -1.24 -14.71 8.49
C ASN A 38 -1.36 -16.16 8.98
N PHE A 39 -2.44 -16.56 9.67
CA PHE A 39 -2.66 -17.93 10.14
C PHE A 39 -1.43 -18.51 10.87
N GLY A 40 -0.84 -17.74 11.78
CA GLY A 40 0.34 -18.12 12.56
C GLY A 40 1.69 -17.93 11.87
N ARG A 41 1.73 -17.61 10.57
CA ARG A 41 2.99 -17.40 9.84
C ARG A 41 3.58 -16.01 10.11
N LEU A 42 4.90 -15.90 10.18
CA LEU A 42 5.61 -14.62 10.23
C LEU A 42 6.80 -14.66 9.28
N CYS A 43 7.12 -13.52 8.66
CA CYS A 43 8.39 -13.36 7.97
C CYS A 43 9.54 -13.16 8.98
N THR A 44 10.79 -13.20 8.51
CA THR A 44 11.98 -13.02 9.36
C THR A 44 11.88 -11.79 10.26
N LYS A 45 11.42 -10.65 9.73
CA LYS A 45 11.24 -9.42 10.53
C LYS A 45 10.29 -9.66 11.71
N GLY A 46 9.14 -10.29 11.44
CA GLY A 46 8.12 -10.57 12.46
C GLY A 46 8.57 -11.62 13.48
N SER A 47 9.16 -12.73 13.04
CA SER A 47 9.60 -13.81 13.95
C SER A 47 10.76 -13.40 14.85
N THR A 48 11.53 -12.39 14.46
CA THR A 48 12.63 -11.84 15.26
C THR A 48 12.28 -10.57 16.04
N LEU A 49 11.01 -10.18 16.16
CA LEU A 49 10.61 -8.94 16.86
C LEU A 49 11.17 -8.84 18.28
N HIS A 50 11.15 -9.94 19.04
CA HIS A 50 11.72 -9.99 20.40
C HIS A 50 13.20 -9.56 20.47
N LEU A 51 13.96 -9.70 19.38
CA LEU A 51 15.36 -9.29 19.32
C LEU A 51 15.52 -7.76 19.39
N THR A 52 14.55 -7.00 18.88
CA THR A 52 14.59 -5.52 18.96
C THR A 52 14.33 -5.02 20.37
N ALA A 53 13.66 -5.83 21.21
CA ALA A 53 13.36 -5.53 22.60
C ALA A 53 14.48 -5.96 23.58
N ARG A 54 15.61 -6.50 23.09
CA ARG A 54 16.72 -6.92 23.95
C ARG A 54 17.28 -5.74 24.76
N PRO A 55 17.52 -5.89 26.07
CA PRO A 55 18.01 -4.80 26.93
C PRO A 55 19.28 -4.12 26.41
N ALA A 56 20.25 -4.91 25.93
CA ALA A 56 21.52 -4.42 25.40
C ALA A 56 21.34 -3.49 24.19
N LEU A 57 20.32 -3.72 23.36
CA LEU A 57 20.01 -2.84 22.23
C LEU A 57 19.19 -1.63 22.69
N GLN A 58 18.20 -1.85 23.55
CA GLN A 58 17.30 -0.79 24.03
C GLN A 58 18.07 0.35 24.71
N GLN A 59 19.12 0.04 25.49
CA GLN A 59 19.98 1.05 26.12
C GLN A 59 20.73 1.94 25.12
N GLN A 60 20.99 1.44 23.91
CA GLN A 60 21.75 2.17 22.88
C GLN A 60 20.85 3.01 21.97
N VAL A 61 19.60 2.61 21.75
CA VAL A 61 18.74 3.18 20.70
C VAL A 61 17.53 3.96 21.22
N ARG A 62 17.21 3.86 22.51
CA ARG A 62 16.03 4.53 23.08
C ARG A 62 16.35 5.94 23.55
N ALA A 63 15.53 6.90 23.13
CA ALA A 63 15.44 8.19 23.79
C ALA A 63 14.68 8.02 25.11
N LEU A 64 15.41 7.98 26.23
CA LEU A 64 14.84 7.74 27.57
C LEU A 64 14.44 9.03 28.30
N HIS A 65 14.98 10.17 27.86
CA HIS A 65 14.78 11.47 28.50
C HIS A 65 14.52 12.55 27.46
N PRO A 66 13.71 13.57 27.80
CA PRO A 66 13.63 14.78 27.00
C PRO A 66 15.00 15.46 26.89
N GLU A 67 15.28 16.00 25.72
CA GLU A 67 16.44 16.85 25.47
C GLU A 67 15.98 18.14 24.79
N LEU A 68 16.48 19.27 25.27
CA LEU A 68 16.19 20.58 24.73
C LEU A 68 17.44 21.20 24.11
N ARG A 69 17.23 22.04 23.11
CA ARG A 69 18.25 22.90 22.53
C ARG A 69 17.70 24.34 22.50
N VAL A 70 18.31 25.24 23.27
CA VAL A 70 17.78 26.61 23.47
C VAL A 70 18.01 27.54 22.28
N THR A 71 19.06 27.29 21.49
CA THR A 71 19.38 28.01 20.23
C THR A 71 19.82 27.01 19.18
N ARG A 72 19.83 27.36 17.88
CA ARG A 72 20.19 26.41 16.82
C ARG A 72 21.59 25.80 16.99
N ASP A 73 22.53 26.59 17.50
CA ASP A 73 23.95 26.20 17.62
C ASP A 73 24.32 25.62 18.99
N ALA A 74 23.41 25.65 19.97
CA ALA A 74 23.66 25.05 21.27
C ALA A 74 23.69 23.51 21.21
N PRO A 75 24.42 22.83 22.11
CA PRO A 75 24.28 21.39 22.28
C PRO A 75 22.88 21.05 22.81
N ARG A 76 22.43 19.82 22.56
CA ARG A 76 21.25 19.28 23.25
C ARG A 76 21.60 19.03 24.71
N ALA A 77 20.71 19.40 25.62
CA ALA A 77 20.85 19.19 27.04
C ALA A 77 19.61 18.47 27.58
N ARG A 78 19.82 17.51 28.48
CA ARG A 78 18.74 16.77 29.15
C ARG A 78 17.84 17.73 29.94
N ALA A 79 16.54 17.50 29.88
CA ALA A 79 15.53 18.28 30.59
C ALA A 79 14.51 17.37 31.29
N THR A 80 13.69 17.96 32.17
CA THR A 80 12.52 17.28 32.75
C THR A 80 11.33 17.34 31.79
N TRP A 81 10.36 16.45 31.99
CA TRP A 81 9.11 16.47 31.22
C TRP A 81 8.37 17.80 31.37
N ASP A 82 8.17 18.29 32.61
CA ASP A 82 7.47 19.55 32.86
C ASP A 82 8.14 20.74 32.14
N THR A 83 9.47 20.85 32.26
CA THR A 83 10.23 21.92 31.58
C THR A 83 10.07 21.83 30.05
N THR A 84 10.10 20.61 29.51
CA THR A 84 9.99 20.37 28.07
C THR A 84 8.60 20.69 27.55
N LEU A 85 7.56 20.21 28.24
CA LEU A 85 6.16 20.42 27.86
C LEU A 85 5.81 21.91 27.93
N ASP A 86 6.19 22.59 29.01
CA ASP A 86 5.97 24.03 29.13
C ASP A 86 6.70 24.82 28.06
N PHE A 87 7.93 24.43 27.72
CA PHE A 87 8.72 25.08 26.67
C PHE A 87 8.05 24.93 25.31
N ILE A 88 7.64 23.71 24.94
CA ILE A 88 6.96 23.42 23.67
C ILE A 88 5.62 24.17 23.62
N ALA A 89 4.79 24.08 24.66
CA ALA A 89 3.50 24.74 24.72
C ALA A 89 3.63 26.26 24.56
N ARG A 90 4.56 26.89 25.28
CA ARG A 90 4.85 28.33 25.15
C ARG A 90 5.34 28.68 23.75
N LYS A 91 6.30 27.95 23.19
CA LYS A 91 6.83 28.26 21.86
C LYS A 91 5.78 28.12 20.76
N VAL A 92 4.97 27.06 20.79
CA VAL A 92 3.88 26.87 19.84
C VAL A 92 2.84 27.99 20.00
N ALA A 93 2.40 28.29 21.22
CA ALA A 93 1.43 29.36 21.47
C ALA A 93 1.95 30.76 21.07
N ASP A 94 3.21 31.08 21.38
CA ASP A 94 3.84 32.35 21.00
C ASP A 94 3.92 32.49 19.48
N THR A 95 4.30 31.42 18.79
CA THR A 95 4.39 31.39 17.32
C THR A 95 3.00 31.62 16.72
N ILE A 96 1.97 30.92 17.21
CA ILE A 96 0.59 31.09 16.76
C ILE A 96 0.08 32.50 17.01
N ARG A 97 0.32 33.08 18.21
CA ARG A 97 -0.11 34.44 18.54
C ARG A 97 0.54 35.49 17.64
N THR A 98 1.78 35.25 17.22
CA THR A 98 2.57 36.21 16.44
C THR A 98 2.33 36.07 14.93
N HIS A 99 2.17 34.84 14.45
CA HIS A 99 2.20 34.50 13.01
C HIS A 99 0.94 33.79 12.51
N GLY A 100 -0.06 33.57 13.38
CA GLY A 100 -1.28 32.83 13.06
C GLY A 100 -1.11 31.31 13.14
N PRO A 101 -2.22 30.55 13.08
CA PRO A 101 -2.21 29.10 13.29
C PRO A 101 -1.42 28.31 12.24
N ASP A 102 -1.36 28.79 11.00
CA ASP A 102 -0.63 28.11 9.91
C ASP A 102 0.89 28.30 9.96
N SER A 103 1.40 28.97 10.99
CA SER A 103 2.84 29.06 11.27
C SER A 103 3.44 27.81 11.92
N VAL A 104 2.59 26.87 12.36
CA VAL A 104 3.00 25.59 12.95
C VAL A 104 2.52 24.43 12.08
N GLY A 105 3.20 23.29 12.18
CA GLY A 105 2.85 22.09 11.44
C GLY A 105 3.17 20.82 12.22
N PHE A 106 2.38 19.78 11.98
CA PHE A 106 2.47 18.47 12.60
C PHE A 106 2.80 17.45 11.53
N TYR A 107 4.00 16.88 11.58
CA TYR A 107 4.41 15.79 10.68
C TYR A 107 4.46 14.48 11.46
N ILE A 108 3.45 13.63 11.25
CA ILE A 108 3.26 12.36 11.98
C ILE A 108 3.58 11.15 11.08
N SER A 109 3.19 9.94 11.47
CA SER A 109 3.63 8.72 10.78
C SER A 109 2.56 7.63 10.73
N GLY A 110 2.46 6.91 9.59
CA GLY A 110 1.65 5.69 9.39
C GLY A 110 2.03 4.48 10.24
N GLN A 111 2.88 4.69 11.24
CA GLN A 111 3.29 3.72 12.25
C GLN A 111 2.77 4.07 13.65
N LEU A 112 2.12 5.23 13.81
CA LEU A 112 1.42 5.59 15.05
C LEU A 112 0.13 4.78 15.19
N LEU A 113 -0.40 4.73 16.41
CA LEU A 113 -1.72 4.16 16.67
C LEU A 113 -2.80 5.07 16.06
N THR A 114 -3.96 4.50 15.73
CA THR A 114 -5.09 5.27 15.19
C THR A 114 -5.56 6.32 16.19
N GLU A 115 -5.50 6.02 17.48
CA GLU A 115 -5.81 6.94 18.57
C GLU A 115 -4.84 8.14 18.59
N ASP A 116 -3.54 7.91 18.37
CA ASP A 116 -2.55 9.00 18.28
C ASP A 116 -2.84 9.90 17.08
N TYR A 117 -3.14 9.31 15.92
CA TYR A 117 -3.57 10.01 14.71
C TYR A 117 -4.76 10.92 14.96
N TYR A 118 -5.77 10.38 15.64
CA TYR A 118 -6.98 11.11 16.00
C TYR A 118 -6.66 12.28 16.94
N VAL A 119 -5.85 12.06 17.96
CA VAL A 119 -5.45 13.11 18.93
C VAL A 119 -4.66 14.21 18.23
N PHE A 120 -3.69 13.88 17.36
CA PHE A 120 -2.94 14.90 16.61
C PHE A 120 -3.82 15.68 15.63
N ASN A 121 -4.76 15.02 14.95
CA ASN A 121 -5.72 15.72 14.08
C ASN A 121 -6.62 16.66 14.89
N LYS A 122 -7.11 16.22 16.05
CA LYS A 122 -7.93 17.06 16.94
C LYS A 122 -7.14 18.23 17.51
N LEU A 123 -5.87 18.02 17.87
CA LEU A 123 -4.96 19.08 18.30
C LEU A 123 -4.76 20.12 17.18
N ALA A 124 -4.38 19.68 15.98
CA ALA A 124 -4.08 20.57 14.86
C ALA A 124 -5.33 21.35 14.39
N LYS A 125 -6.41 20.64 14.08
CA LYS A 125 -7.60 21.25 13.47
C LYS A 125 -8.55 21.86 14.50
N GLY A 126 -8.72 21.20 15.64
CA GLY A 126 -9.70 21.58 16.66
C GLY A 126 -9.18 22.61 17.68
N LEU A 127 -7.92 22.50 18.10
CA LEU A 127 -7.35 23.42 19.10
C LEU A 127 -6.50 24.53 18.45
N VAL A 128 -5.56 24.15 17.59
CA VAL A 128 -4.68 25.12 16.91
C VAL A 128 -5.43 25.86 15.81
N GLY A 129 -6.36 25.19 15.11
CA GLY A 129 -7.09 25.77 13.98
C GLY A 129 -6.27 25.79 12.69
N THR A 130 -5.35 24.85 12.51
CA THR A 130 -4.57 24.68 11.28
C THR A 130 -4.86 23.34 10.59
N ASN A 131 -4.76 23.32 9.26
CA ASN A 131 -4.76 22.11 8.47
C ASN A 131 -3.36 21.56 8.18
N ASN A 132 -2.31 22.17 8.74
CA ASN A 132 -0.92 21.72 8.62
C ASN A 132 -0.65 20.48 9.47
N VAL A 133 -1.36 19.40 9.18
CA VAL A 133 -1.13 18.07 9.74
C VAL A 133 -1.03 17.10 8.57
N ASP A 134 0.13 16.48 8.42
CA ASP A 134 0.40 15.53 7.35
C ASP A 134 1.31 14.41 7.87
N THR A 135 1.46 13.34 7.10
CA THR A 135 2.14 12.14 7.53
C THR A 135 3.12 11.65 6.47
N ASN A 136 4.06 10.79 6.87
CA ASN A 136 4.89 10.09 5.89
C ASN A 136 4.09 9.20 4.91
N SER A 137 2.82 8.91 5.17
CA SER A 137 1.93 8.22 4.22
C SER A 137 1.65 9.05 2.98
N ARG A 138 1.84 10.38 3.01
CA ARG A 138 1.86 11.26 1.83
C ARG A 138 2.86 10.78 0.78
N LEU A 139 4.02 10.29 1.21
CA LEU A 139 5.12 9.78 0.38
C LEU A 139 4.89 8.35 -0.13
N CYS A 140 3.74 7.76 0.21
CA CYS A 140 3.47 6.33 0.04
C CYS A 140 2.12 6.05 -0.63
N MET A 141 1.00 6.41 0.02
CA MET A 141 -0.34 5.97 -0.37
C MET A 141 -1.18 7.05 -1.06
N SER A 142 -0.73 8.31 -1.05
CA SER A 142 -1.56 9.44 -1.53
C SER A 142 -2.04 9.30 -2.98
N SER A 143 -1.22 8.72 -3.87
CA SER A 143 -1.59 8.44 -5.26
C SER A 143 -2.72 7.40 -5.37
N ALA A 144 -2.70 6.35 -4.54
CA ALA A 144 -3.73 5.33 -4.50
C ALA A 144 -5.04 5.87 -3.92
N VAL A 145 -4.96 6.64 -2.84
CA VAL A 145 -6.12 7.34 -2.25
C VAL A 145 -6.81 8.22 -3.29
N ALA A 146 -6.04 9.03 -4.01
CA ALA A 146 -6.57 9.89 -5.07
C ALA A 146 -7.19 9.07 -6.22
N GLY A 147 -6.52 7.99 -6.64
CA GLY A 147 -7.02 7.09 -7.68
C GLY A 147 -8.36 6.47 -7.30
N TYR A 148 -8.44 5.82 -6.13
CA TYR A 148 -9.67 5.22 -5.64
C TYR A 148 -10.81 6.22 -5.47
N LYS A 149 -10.56 7.40 -4.89
CA LYS A 149 -11.59 8.44 -4.75
C LYS A 149 -12.10 8.92 -6.10
N GLN A 150 -11.21 9.11 -7.09
CA GLN A 150 -11.60 9.58 -8.41
C GLN A 150 -12.41 8.55 -9.20
N THR A 151 -12.11 7.26 -9.05
CA THR A 151 -12.76 6.21 -9.86
C THR A 151 -13.88 5.46 -9.15
N LEU A 152 -13.80 5.30 -7.82
CA LEU A 152 -14.73 4.52 -7.01
C LEU A 152 -15.46 5.36 -5.93
N GLY A 153 -15.11 6.64 -5.78
CA GLY A 153 -15.77 7.56 -4.85
C GLY A 153 -15.39 7.40 -3.37
N ALA A 154 -14.64 6.36 -3.01
CA ALA A 154 -14.21 6.11 -1.63
C ALA A 154 -12.73 5.71 -1.56
N ASP A 155 -12.11 5.96 -0.43
CA ASP A 155 -10.76 5.48 -0.13
C ASP A 155 -10.84 4.15 0.62
N ALA A 156 -10.61 3.07 -0.11
CA ALA A 156 -10.33 1.72 0.40
C ALA A 156 -10.21 0.77 -0.81
N PRO A 157 -9.38 -0.29 -0.71
CA PRO A 157 -9.46 -1.38 -1.67
C PRO A 157 -10.84 -2.07 -1.63
N PRO A 158 -11.45 -2.38 -2.79
CA PRO A 158 -12.69 -3.17 -2.87
C PRO A 158 -12.47 -4.68 -2.69
N ALA A 159 -11.24 -5.10 -2.34
CA ALA A 159 -10.81 -6.48 -2.19
C ALA A 159 -10.19 -6.71 -0.81
N CYS A 160 -10.10 -7.98 -0.40
CA CYS A 160 -9.48 -8.41 0.84
C CYS A 160 -8.45 -9.54 0.60
N TYR A 161 -7.78 -10.01 1.66
CA TYR A 161 -6.72 -11.00 1.47
C TYR A 161 -7.25 -12.38 1.05
N GLU A 162 -8.49 -12.73 1.44
CA GLU A 162 -9.19 -13.95 1.03
C GLU A 162 -9.40 -14.05 -0.49
N ASP A 163 -9.39 -12.92 -1.20
CA ASP A 163 -9.47 -12.90 -2.66
C ASP A 163 -8.22 -13.52 -3.32
N ILE A 164 -7.08 -13.61 -2.61
CA ILE A 164 -5.87 -14.25 -3.13
C ILE A 164 -6.12 -15.74 -3.40
N GLU A 165 -6.85 -16.41 -2.52
CA GLU A 165 -7.17 -17.84 -2.66
C GLU A 165 -8.28 -18.11 -3.69
N LEU A 166 -9.04 -17.09 -4.06
CA LEU A 166 -10.19 -17.19 -4.97
C LEU A 166 -9.92 -16.69 -6.39
N ALA A 167 -8.77 -16.03 -6.61
CA ALA A 167 -8.39 -15.51 -7.91
C ALA A 167 -8.06 -16.65 -8.91
N ASP A 168 -8.40 -16.43 -10.18
CA ASP A 168 -7.96 -17.24 -11.32
C ASP A 168 -6.73 -16.60 -12.01
N LEU A 169 -6.59 -15.28 -11.87
CA LEU A 169 -5.43 -14.51 -12.31
C LEU A 169 -5.02 -13.53 -11.20
N ILE A 170 -3.72 -13.50 -10.88
CA ILE A 170 -3.12 -12.43 -10.07
C ILE A 170 -2.23 -11.57 -10.95
N PHE A 171 -2.53 -10.28 -11.03
CA PHE A 171 -1.75 -9.29 -11.77
C PHE A 171 -0.98 -8.38 -10.81
N ILE A 172 0.32 -8.63 -10.65
CA ILE A 172 1.17 -7.86 -9.74
C ILE A 172 1.85 -6.74 -10.52
N VAL A 173 1.62 -5.48 -10.15
CA VAL A 173 2.19 -4.33 -10.88
C VAL A 173 2.95 -3.39 -9.94
N GLY A 174 4.21 -3.11 -10.27
CA GLY A 174 5.04 -2.19 -9.48
C GLY A 174 5.17 -2.60 -8.01
N SER A 175 5.19 -3.91 -7.73
CA SER A 175 5.27 -4.48 -6.38
C SER A 175 6.22 -5.67 -6.34
N ASN A 176 7.26 -5.56 -5.52
CA ASN A 176 8.10 -6.70 -5.11
C ASN A 176 7.49 -7.38 -3.88
N THR A 177 6.34 -8.01 -4.06
CA THR A 177 5.50 -8.57 -3.00
C THR A 177 6.25 -9.60 -2.15
N ALA A 178 7.14 -10.41 -2.76
CA ALA A 178 7.97 -11.39 -2.05
C ALA A 178 8.84 -10.77 -0.95
N TYR A 179 9.32 -9.54 -1.16
CA TYR A 179 10.17 -8.83 -0.20
C TYR A 179 9.39 -7.87 0.70
N ALA A 180 8.48 -7.09 0.10
CA ALA A 180 7.77 -6.00 0.75
C ALA A 180 6.60 -6.51 1.62
N HIS A 181 5.89 -7.55 1.16
CA HIS A 181 4.72 -8.14 1.81
C HIS A 181 4.83 -9.67 1.88
N PRO A 182 5.84 -10.24 2.58
CA PRO A 182 6.18 -11.65 2.41
C PRO A 182 5.03 -12.61 2.76
N ILE A 183 4.16 -12.27 3.71
CA ILE A 183 3.01 -13.12 4.07
C ILE A 183 1.95 -13.11 2.96
N VAL A 184 1.70 -11.97 2.31
CA VAL A 184 0.84 -11.93 1.11
C VAL A 184 1.45 -12.81 0.01
N TYR A 185 2.77 -12.74 -0.21
CA TYR A 185 3.44 -13.61 -1.19
C TYR A 185 3.32 -15.09 -0.84
N ARG A 186 3.46 -15.48 0.44
CA ARG A 186 3.24 -16.87 0.87
C ARG A 186 1.81 -17.35 0.63
N ARG A 187 0.81 -16.46 0.75
CA ARG A 187 -0.58 -16.79 0.38
C ARG A 187 -0.72 -17.02 -1.13
N ILE A 188 -0.06 -16.21 -1.97
CA ILE A 188 -0.02 -16.43 -3.43
C ILE A 188 0.60 -17.81 -3.75
N GLU A 189 1.71 -18.17 -3.11
CA GLU A 189 2.33 -19.49 -3.31
C GLU A 189 1.38 -20.64 -2.92
N ASP A 190 0.64 -20.51 -1.81
CA ASP A 190 -0.32 -21.53 -1.39
C ASP A 190 -1.51 -21.61 -2.33
N ALA A 191 -2.02 -20.46 -2.80
CA ALA A 191 -3.08 -20.39 -3.81
C ALA A 191 -2.66 -21.10 -5.10
N ARG A 192 -1.43 -20.88 -5.58
CA ARG A 192 -0.90 -21.58 -6.77
C ARG A 192 -0.70 -23.08 -6.55
N LYS A 193 -0.26 -23.50 -5.37
CA LYS A 193 -0.17 -24.93 -5.03
C LYS A 193 -1.55 -25.60 -5.02
N SER A 194 -2.57 -24.88 -4.55
CA SER A 194 -3.95 -25.38 -4.41
C SER A 194 -4.70 -25.34 -5.74
N ASN A 195 -4.40 -24.37 -6.59
CA ASN A 195 -4.94 -24.21 -7.93
C ASN A 195 -3.79 -24.08 -8.96
N PRO A 196 -3.30 -25.18 -9.54
CA PRO A 196 -2.24 -25.14 -10.56
C PRO A 196 -2.62 -24.39 -11.85
N LYS A 197 -3.90 -24.01 -12.03
CA LYS A 197 -4.35 -23.21 -13.17
C LYS A 197 -4.23 -21.70 -12.92
N LEU A 198 -4.10 -21.27 -11.66
CA LEU A 198 -3.90 -19.87 -11.29
C LEU A 198 -2.68 -19.31 -12.02
N LYS A 199 -2.90 -18.25 -12.80
CA LYS A 199 -1.85 -17.53 -13.50
C LYS A 199 -1.38 -16.33 -12.70
N VAL A 200 -0.09 -16.04 -12.78
CA VAL A 200 0.49 -14.81 -12.21
C VAL A 200 1.20 -14.03 -13.31
N ILE A 201 0.76 -12.79 -13.52
CA ILE A 201 1.47 -11.80 -14.35
C ILE A 201 2.20 -10.84 -13.42
N VAL A 202 3.45 -10.53 -13.71
CA VAL A 202 4.22 -9.49 -13.00
C VAL A 202 4.67 -8.43 -14.00
N ALA A 203 4.22 -7.19 -13.80
CA ALA A 203 4.68 -6.02 -14.54
C ALA A 203 5.56 -5.14 -13.62
N ASP A 204 6.88 -5.19 -13.87
CA ASP A 204 7.88 -4.46 -13.10
C ASP A 204 9.15 -4.29 -13.98
N PRO A 205 9.77 -3.11 -14.06
CA PRO A 205 11.03 -2.94 -14.80
C PRO A 205 12.15 -3.88 -14.32
N ARG A 206 12.07 -4.38 -13.09
CA ARG A 206 13.07 -5.24 -12.45
C ARG A 206 12.58 -6.68 -12.36
N ARG A 207 13.44 -7.63 -12.75
CA ARG A 207 13.21 -9.06 -12.52
C ARG A 207 13.53 -9.42 -11.05
N THR A 208 12.58 -9.15 -10.16
CA THR A 208 12.63 -9.47 -8.72
C THR A 208 12.31 -10.95 -8.45
N ASP A 209 12.42 -11.39 -7.18
CA ASP A 209 11.97 -12.72 -6.77
C ASP A 209 10.48 -12.94 -7.07
N THR A 210 9.66 -11.89 -6.98
CA THR A 210 8.24 -11.94 -7.37
C THR A 210 8.08 -12.21 -8.86
N ALA A 211 8.88 -11.54 -9.70
CA ALA A 211 8.87 -11.72 -11.16
C ALA A 211 9.43 -13.08 -11.61
N ARG A 212 10.36 -13.66 -10.85
CA ARG A 212 11.03 -14.93 -11.18
C ARG A 212 10.04 -16.09 -11.28
N GLU A 213 8.99 -16.08 -10.48
CA GLU A 213 8.01 -17.17 -10.37
C GLU A 213 6.73 -16.89 -11.17
N ALA A 214 6.64 -15.74 -11.86
CA ALA A 214 5.48 -15.37 -12.68
C ALA A 214 5.34 -16.27 -13.92
N ASP A 215 4.10 -16.55 -14.32
CA ASP A 215 3.78 -17.19 -15.60
C ASP A 215 4.09 -16.26 -16.78
N LEU A 216 3.93 -14.94 -16.58
CA LEU A 216 4.29 -13.91 -17.54
C LEU A 216 4.96 -12.74 -16.82
N PHE A 217 6.13 -12.34 -17.28
CA PHE A 217 6.85 -11.17 -16.78
C PHE A 217 6.89 -10.09 -17.86
N LEU A 218 6.39 -8.90 -17.54
CA LEU A 218 6.39 -7.73 -18.40
C LEU A 218 7.42 -6.72 -17.89
N PRO A 219 8.65 -6.70 -18.44
CA PRO A 219 9.71 -5.78 -18.06
C PRO A 219 9.47 -4.37 -18.65
N ILE A 220 8.36 -3.74 -18.29
CA ILE A 220 8.02 -2.44 -18.84
C ILE A 220 9.08 -1.38 -18.53
N LEU A 221 9.27 -0.41 -19.42
CA LEU A 221 10.10 0.75 -19.17
C LEU A 221 9.53 1.58 -18.01
N PRO A 222 10.37 2.21 -17.18
CA PRO A 222 9.89 2.99 -16.04
C PRO A 222 8.90 4.10 -16.45
N GLY A 223 7.72 4.10 -15.84
CA GLY A 223 6.71 5.15 -16.02
C GLY A 223 5.67 4.90 -17.12
N THR A 224 5.75 3.78 -17.83
CA THR A 224 4.88 3.49 -18.98
C THR A 224 3.61 2.70 -18.62
N ASP A 225 3.32 2.56 -17.32
CA ASP A 225 2.23 1.74 -16.79
C ASP A 225 0.84 2.16 -17.32
N VAL A 226 0.60 3.47 -17.47
CA VAL A 226 -0.66 3.97 -18.05
C VAL A 226 -0.83 3.48 -19.49
N ALA A 227 0.25 3.44 -20.27
CA ALA A 227 0.21 2.92 -21.63
C ALA A 227 -0.03 1.42 -21.65
N LEU A 228 0.58 0.67 -20.72
CA LEU A 228 0.32 -0.76 -20.54
C LEU A 228 -1.18 -1.02 -20.30
N PHE A 229 -1.79 -0.36 -19.31
CA PHE A 229 -3.19 -0.61 -18.95
C PHE A 229 -4.16 -0.19 -20.06
N ASN A 230 -3.93 0.96 -20.70
CA ASN A 230 -4.73 1.40 -21.83
C ASN A 230 -4.57 0.49 -23.05
N GLY A 231 -3.37 -0.06 -23.29
CA GLY A 231 -3.13 -1.05 -24.33
C GLY A 231 -3.81 -2.39 -24.07
N MET A 232 -3.79 -2.85 -22.82
CA MET A 232 -4.56 -4.03 -22.43
C MET A 232 -6.05 -3.82 -22.65
N LEU A 233 -6.59 -2.67 -22.23
CA LEU A 233 -8.00 -2.32 -22.45
C LEU A 233 -8.34 -2.18 -23.94
N HIS A 234 -7.44 -1.63 -24.75
CA HIS A 234 -7.60 -1.57 -26.21
C HIS A 234 -7.81 -2.97 -26.80
N ILE A 235 -6.99 -3.93 -26.40
CA ILE A 235 -7.09 -5.32 -26.86
C ILE A 235 -8.40 -5.95 -26.37
N CYS A 236 -8.75 -5.78 -25.08
CA CYS A 236 -10.01 -6.29 -24.55
C CYS A 236 -11.23 -5.73 -25.31
N LEU A 237 -11.20 -4.46 -25.72
CA LEU A 237 -12.27 -3.86 -26.53
C LEU A 237 -12.36 -4.47 -27.93
N TRP A 238 -11.22 -4.76 -28.57
CA TRP A 238 -11.18 -5.30 -29.93
C TRP A 238 -11.53 -6.79 -29.98
N GLU A 239 -11.26 -7.52 -28.90
CA GLU A 239 -11.54 -8.95 -28.76
C GLU A 239 -12.86 -9.24 -28.02
N ASP A 240 -13.68 -8.22 -27.78
CA ASP A 240 -14.99 -8.32 -27.09
C ASP A 240 -14.90 -8.96 -25.68
N LEU A 241 -13.83 -8.65 -24.95
CA LEU A 241 -13.55 -9.09 -23.57
C LEU A 241 -13.98 -8.05 -22.51
N VAL A 242 -14.77 -7.05 -22.90
CA VAL A 242 -15.36 -6.06 -21.98
C VAL A 242 -16.79 -6.45 -21.62
N ASP A 243 -17.24 -6.11 -20.42
CA ASP A 243 -18.62 -6.38 -19.99
C ASP A 243 -19.49 -5.14 -20.24
N ASN A 244 -20.02 -5.04 -21.46
CA ASN A 244 -20.82 -3.88 -21.88
C ASN A 244 -22.08 -3.67 -20.99
N ALA A 245 -22.68 -4.75 -20.50
CA ALA A 245 -23.86 -4.66 -19.64
C ALA A 245 -23.51 -4.09 -18.26
N TYR A 246 -22.40 -4.55 -17.67
CA TYR A 246 -21.88 -3.99 -16.41
C TYR A 246 -21.47 -2.52 -16.59
N ILE A 247 -20.77 -2.20 -17.68
CA ILE A 247 -20.34 -0.83 -18.01
C ILE A 247 -21.55 0.11 -18.06
N GLU A 248 -22.60 -0.26 -18.79
CA GLU A 248 -23.82 0.56 -18.93
C GLU A 248 -24.54 0.77 -17.59
N ALA A 249 -24.59 -0.27 -16.75
CA ALA A 249 -25.33 -0.23 -15.49
C ALA A 249 -24.56 0.44 -14.33
N HIS A 250 -23.22 0.40 -14.33
CA HIS A 250 -22.42 0.69 -13.13
C HIS A 250 -21.26 1.66 -13.35
N THR A 251 -21.07 2.19 -14.55
CA THR A 251 -19.95 3.11 -14.84
C THR A 251 -20.40 4.36 -15.58
N GLU A 252 -19.56 5.38 -15.55
CA GLU A 252 -19.72 6.60 -16.35
C GLU A 252 -18.42 6.90 -17.12
N GLY A 253 -18.49 7.76 -18.14
CA GLY A 253 -17.30 8.19 -18.90
C GLY A 253 -16.66 7.13 -19.80
N PHE A 254 -17.24 5.94 -19.96
CA PHE A 254 -16.67 4.88 -20.79
C PHE A 254 -16.50 5.27 -22.26
N ALA A 255 -17.42 6.07 -22.82
CA ALA A 255 -17.29 6.57 -24.19
C ALA A 255 -16.02 7.41 -24.37
N GLU A 256 -15.70 8.28 -23.40
CA GLU A 256 -14.49 9.11 -23.40
C GLU A 256 -13.22 8.25 -23.28
N LEU A 257 -13.27 7.25 -22.40
CA LEU A 257 -12.20 6.27 -22.24
C LEU A 257 -11.97 5.49 -23.53
N LYS A 258 -13.04 5.04 -24.21
CA LYS A 258 -12.97 4.31 -25.48
C LYS A 258 -12.29 5.15 -26.58
N ARG A 259 -12.56 6.46 -26.65
CA ARG A 259 -11.85 7.37 -27.57
C ARG A 259 -10.36 7.43 -27.24
N THR A 260 -10.03 7.54 -25.95
CA THR A 260 -8.64 7.61 -25.47
C THR A 260 -7.87 6.34 -25.80
N VAL A 261 -8.40 5.16 -25.46
CA VAL A 261 -7.69 3.88 -25.65
C VAL A 261 -7.59 3.43 -27.10
N ARG A 262 -8.40 4.00 -28.01
CA ARG A 262 -8.29 3.73 -29.46
C ARG A 262 -6.88 3.94 -29.99
N ASP A 263 -6.17 4.96 -29.48
CA ASP A 263 -4.83 5.32 -29.95
C ASP A 263 -3.72 4.47 -29.29
N TYR A 264 -4.06 3.67 -28.27
CA TYR A 264 -3.14 2.75 -27.60
C TYR A 264 -3.06 1.39 -28.33
N THR A 265 -2.75 1.44 -29.63
CA THR A 265 -2.59 0.22 -30.45
C THR A 265 -1.49 -0.69 -29.88
N PRO A 266 -1.57 -2.03 -30.11
CA PRO A 266 -0.57 -2.97 -29.61
C PRO A 266 0.87 -2.57 -29.96
N LYS A 267 1.12 -2.17 -31.22
CA LYS A 267 2.42 -1.68 -31.68
C LYS A 267 2.91 -0.47 -30.90
N TYR A 268 2.06 0.55 -30.74
CA TYR A 268 2.42 1.76 -30.00
C TYR A 268 2.76 1.44 -28.54
N VAL A 269 1.94 0.61 -27.88
CA VAL A 269 2.15 0.26 -26.47
C VAL A 269 3.38 -0.62 -26.29
N ALA A 270 3.63 -1.57 -27.19
CA ALA A 270 4.84 -2.38 -27.20
C ALA A 270 6.10 -1.51 -27.29
N ASP A 271 6.11 -0.52 -28.20
CA ASP A 271 7.23 0.41 -28.35
C ASP A 271 7.43 1.30 -27.11
N VAL A 272 6.34 1.89 -26.60
CA VAL A 272 6.40 2.76 -25.43
C VAL A 272 6.84 2.00 -24.19
N CYS A 273 6.27 0.81 -23.95
CA CYS A 273 6.57 0.00 -22.78
C CYS A 273 7.86 -0.81 -22.91
N GLY A 274 8.44 -0.96 -24.10
CA GLY A 274 9.62 -1.81 -24.32
C GLY A 274 9.34 -3.30 -24.11
N ILE A 275 8.12 -3.76 -24.44
CA ILE A 275 7.70 -5.18 -24.36
C ILE A 275 7.24 -5.68 -25.73
N SER A 276 7.03 -6.99 -25.88
CA SER A 276 6.50 -7.55 -27.13
C SER A 276 4.98 -7.33 -27.27
N GLU A 277 4.49 -7.19 -28.49
CA GLU A 277 3.04 -7.17 -28.77
C GLU A 277 2.36 -8.48 -28.34
N GLU A 278 3.07 -9.60 -28.46
CA GLU A 278 2.59 -10.92 -28.06
C GLU A 278 2.34 -10.96 -26.54
N ASP A 279 3.28 -10.48 -25.73
CA ASP A 279 3.14 -10.51 -24.27
C ASP A 279 2.09 -9.50 -23.79
N LEU A 280 1.97 -8.34 -24.46
CA LEU A 280 0.87 -7.41 -24.23
C LEU A 280 -0.49 -8.06 -24.49
N ALA A 281 -0.66 -8.70 -25.65
CA ALA A 281 -1.90 -9.38 -26.01
C ALA A 281 -2.20 -10.56 -25.07
N LYS A 282 -1.18 -11.34 -24.70
CA LYS A 282 -1.28 -12.43 -23.73
C LYS A 282 -1.75 -11.93 -22.37
N ALA A 283 -1.18 -10.83 -21.88
CA ALA A 283 -1.60 -10.21 -20.63
C ALA A 283 -3.05 -9.72 -20.68
N ALA A 284 -3.44 -9.04 -21.78
CA ALA A 284 -4.80 -8.53 -21.96
C ALA A 284 -5.83 -9.67 -22.00
N ARG A 285 -5.57 -10.73 -22.78
CA ARG A 285 -6.44 -11.90 -22.88
C ARG A 285 -6.59 -12.61 -21.55
N TRP A 286 -5.48 -12.91 -20.86
CA TRP A 286 -5.54 -13.51 -19.53
C TRP A 286 -6.36 -12.66 -18.56
N PHE A 287 -6.22 -11.32 -18.63
CA PHE A 287 -6.97 -10.40 -17.77
C PHE A 287 -8.48 -10.40 -18.07
N GLY A 288 -8.85 -10.29 -19.35
CA GLY A 288 -10.24 -10.19 -19.80
C GLY A 288 -11.01 -11.50 -19.77
N GLU A 289 -10.36 -12.63 -20.07
CA GLU A 289 -10.99 -13.97 -20.07
C GLU A 289 -11.11 -14.60 -18.67
N SER A 290 -10.30 -14.14 -17.71
CA SER A 290 -10.30 -14.67 -16.35
C SER A 290 -11.65 -14.45 -15.66
N LYS A 291 -12.13 -15.43 -14.90
CA LYS A 291 -13.37 -15.25 -14.13
C LYS A 291 -13.19 -14.32 -12.94
N ALA A 292 -11.99 -14.32 -12.36
CA ALA A 292 -11.64 -13.52 -11.20
C ALA A 292 -10.17 -13.05 -11.29
N THR A 293 -9.98 -11.78 -11.59
CA THR A 293 -8.66 -11.14 -11.66
C THR A 293 -8.43 -10.21 -10.47
N LEU A 294 -7.42 -10.53 -9.67
CA LEU A 294 -6.96 -9.71 -8.55
C LEU A 294 -5.67 -8.98 -8.95
N SER A 295 -5.70 -7.65 -8.99
CA SER A 295 -4.47 -6.88 -9.18
C SER A 295 -3.87 -6.47 -7.85
N LEU A 296 -2.58 -6.73 -7.65
CA LEU A 296 -1.83 -6.34 -6.46
C LEU A 296 -0.78 -5.29 -6.85
N TYR A 297 -0.82 -4.10 -6.26
CA TYR A 297 0.11 -3.03 -6.65
C TYR A 297 0.58 -2.18 -5.47
N CYS A 298 1.74 -1.53 -5.62
CA CYS A 298 2.38 -0.77 -4.55
C CYS A 298 3.17 0.44 -5.09
N GLN A 299 4.36 0.70 -4.56
CA GLN A 299 5.10 1.94 -4.79
C GLN A 299 5.54 2.17 -6.24
N GLY A 300 5.68 1.14 -7.08
CA GLY A 300 5.98 1.33 -8.51
C GLY A 300 4.89 2.11 -9.25
N LEU A 301 3.64 2.04 -8.76
CA LEU A 301 2.55 2.90 -9.21
C LEU A 301 2.52 4.21 -8.43
N ASN A 302 2.62 4.15 -7.10
CA ASN A 302 2.31 5.29 -6.25
C ASN A 302 3.39 6.39 -6.25
N GLN A 303 4.68 6.01 -6.24
CA GLN A 303 5.81 6.95 -6.22
C GLN A 303 6.16 7.41 -7.63
N SER A 304 5.26 8.19 -8.21
CA SER A 304 5.32 8.64 -9.59
C SER A 304 4.67 10.01 -9.71
N SER A 305 5.19 10.87 -10.59
CA SER A 305 4.55 12.13 -10.98
C SER A 305 3.14 11.92 -11.56
N SER A 306 2.89 10.73 -12.11
CA SER A 306 1.60 10.32 -12.68
C SER A 306 0.94 9.21 -11.86
N GLY A 307 1.25 9.09 -10.56
CA GLY A 307 0.80 7.97 -9.73
C GLY A 307 -0.72 7.82 -9.66
N THR A 308 -1.46 8.92 -9.51
CA THR A 308 -2.94 8.91 -9.55
C THR A 308 -3.48 8.38 -10.88
N ALA A 309 -2.89 8.80 -12.00
CA ALA A 309 -3.31 8.34 -13.34
C ALA A 309 -3.02 6.85 -13.54
N LYS A 310 -1.90 6.33 -13.02
CA LYS A 310 -1.59 4.88 -13.06
C LYS A 310 -2.64 4.07 -12.29
N ASN A 311 -3.01 4.53 -11.10
CA ASN A 311 -4.05 3.91 -10.28
C ASN A 311 -5.40 3.92 -11.01
N ALA A 312 -5.81 5.08 -11.51
CA ALA A 312 -7.07 5.22 -12.23
C ALA A 312 -7.13 4.35 -13.49
N ALA A 313 -6.05 4.28 -14.28
CA ALA A 313 -6.00 3.47 -15.50
C ALA A 313 -6.09 1.96 -15.20
N LEU A 314 -5.47 1.48 -14.11
CA LEU A 314 -5.64 0.09 -13.66
C LEU A 314 -7.09 -0.18 -13.22
N ILE A 315 -7.69 0.74 -12.45
CA ILE A 315 -9.08 0.59 -11.99
C ILE A 315 -10.06 0.61 -13.17
N ASN A 316 -9.83 1.47 -14.17
CA ASN A 316 -10.63 1.51 -15.40
C ASN A 316 -10.60 0.18 -16.16
N LEU A 317 -9.43 -0.48 -16.21
CA LEU A 317 -9.31 -1.82 -16.78
C LEU A 317 -10.17 -2.83 -16.01
N HIS A 318 -10.13 -2.82 -14.67
CA HIS A 318 -11.00 -3.67 -13.85
C HIS A 318 -12.49 -3.39 -14.06
N LEU A 319 -12.90 -2.12 -14.13
CA LEU A 319 -14.30 -1.73 -14.35
C LEU A 319 -14.78 -2.18 -15.73
N ALA A 320 -13.98 -1.97 -16.78
CA ALA A 320 -14.36 -2.32 -18.14
C ALA A 320 -14.51 -3.83 -18.37
N THR A 321 -13.77 -4.65 -17.64
CA THR A 321 -13.84 -6.12 -17.73
C THR A 321 -14.59 -6.75 -16.55
N HIS A 322 -15.33 -5.95 -15.76
CA HIS A 322 -16.09 -6.40 -14.58
C HIS A 322 -15.26 -7.30 -13.62
N GLN A 323 -14.01 -6.91 -13.36
CA GLN A 323 -13.10 -7.57 -12.42
C GLN A 323 -13.12 -6.88 -11.06
N ILE A 324 -14.30 -6.63 -10.51
CA ILE A 324 -14.51 -5.95 -9.22
C ILE A 324 -15.87 -6.34 -8.65
N GLY A 325 -16.03 -6.31 -7.33
CA GLY A 325 -17.31 -6.60 -6.66
C GLY A 325 -17.69 -8.08 -6.67
N LYS A 326 -16.75 -8.97 -6.99
CA LYS A 326 -16.90 -10.42 -6.96
C LYS A 326 -15.70 -11.06 -6.26
N PRO A 327 -15.89 -12.21 -5.58
CA PRO A 327 -14.79 -12.87 -4.87
C PRO A 327 -13.64 -13.21 -5.82
N GLY A 328 -12.41 -12.95 -5.37
CA GLY A 328 -11.19 -13.17 -6.15
C GLY A 328 -10.86 -12.07 -7.16
N ALA A 329 -11.66 -10.99 -7.25
CA ALA A 329 -11.46 -9.95 -8.25
C ALA A 329 -11.50 -8.53 -7.69
N GLY A 330 -10.48 -7.74 -8.04
CA GLY A 330 -10.46 -6.33 -7.70
C GLY A 330 -9.08 -5.69 -7.85
N PRO A 331 -9.03 -4.35 -7.95
CA PRO A 331 -7.79 -3.60 -7.81
C PRO A 331 -7.42 -3.47 -6.33
N PHE A 332 -6.38 -4.15 -5.87
CA PHE A 332 -5.95 -4.17 -4.47
C PHE A 332 -4.60 -3.46 -4.26
N SER A 333 -4.66 -2.21 -3.80
CA SER A 333 -3.47 -1.47 -3.39
C SER A 333 -2.88 -2.06 -2.11
N LEU A 334 -1.63 -2.50 -2.16
CA LEU A 334 -0.88 -3.00 -1.02
C LEU A 334 -0.28 -1.83 -0.23
N THR A 335 -0.79 -1.62 0.98
CA THR A 335 -0.28 -0.57 1.88
C THR A 335 1.09 -0.93 2.43
N GLY A 336 2.04 0.01 2.40
CA GLY A 336 3.41 -0.22 2.87
C GLY A 336 3.55 -0.26 4.40
N GLN A 337 2.98 0.72 5.10
CA GLN A 337 3.13 0.90 6.55
C GLN A 337 1.99 0.21 7.33
N PRO A 338 2.22 -0.15 8.61
CA PRO A 338 1.30 -1.01 9.35
C PRO A 338 -0.05 -0.34 9.65
N ASN A 339 -0.10 0.99 9.74
CA ASN A 339 -1.32 1.72 10.06
C ASN A 339 -1.58 2.94 9.18
N ALA A 340 -0.99 3.00 7.97
CA ALA A 340 -1.26 4.10 7.03
C ALA A 340 -2.69 4.10 6.48
N MET A 341 -3.43 2.98 6.57
CA MET A 341 -4.86 2.95 6.24
C MET A 341 -5.76 3.37 7.41
N GLY A 342 -5.36 3.05 8.65
CA GLY A 342 -6.20 3.23 9.82
C GLY A 342 -6.06 4.59 10.50
N GLY A 343 -4.95 5.30 10.29
CA GLY A 343 -4.68 6.62 10.87
C GLY A 343 -4.98 7.77 9.91
#